data_AF-A0A8X7P3N0-F1
#
_entry.id   AF-A0A8X7P3N0-F1
#
_cell.length_a   1.000
_cell.length_b   1.000
_cell.length_c   1.000
_cell.angle_alpha   90.00
_cell.angle_beta   90.00
_cell.angle_gamma   90.00
#
_symmetry.space_group_name_H-M   'P 1'
#
loop_
_entity.id
_entity.type
_entity.pdbx_description
1 polymer ?
#
loop_
_entity_poly.entity_id
_entity_poly.type
_entity_poly.pdbx_seq_one_letter_code
_entity_poly.pdbx_strand_id
1 'polypeptide(L)'
;MTHPDEEYRQMKASKNSIDMLGFVADAHCGIPTRCLCGGRNINEVSRDPNYPTDFDTLPGRKYFTCKKFEEEVEMLRKRVDAMAAEISEMKYKLTRPNLTTT
;
A
#
# COMPACT_ATOMS: atom_id res chain seq x y z
N MET A 1 -14.40 25.37 -32.79
CA MET A 1 -13.00 25.27 -32.31
C MET A 1 -13.05 25.18 -30.81
N THR A 2 -12.62 24.04 -30.26
CA THR A 2 -12.47 23.86 -28.82
C THR A 2 -11.42 24.83 -28.28
N HIS A 3 -11.61 25.34 -27.07
CA HIS A 3 -10.64 26.24 -26.44
C HIS A 3 -9.28 25.51 -26.34
N PRO A 4 -8.13 26.15 -26.63
CA PRO A 4 -6.82 25.49 -26.61
C PRO A 4 -6.53 24.70 -25.32
N ASP A 5 -7.01 25.19 -24.19
CA ASP A 5 -6.87 24.51 -22.88
C ASP A 5 -7.69 23.21 -22.76
N GLU A 6 -8.79 23.10 -23.49
CA GLU A 6 -9.60 21.89 -23.52
C GLU A 6 -8.90 20.82 -24.36
N GLU A 7 -8.36 21.18 -25.52
CA GLU A 7 -7.58 20.27 -26.37
C GLU A 7 -6.33 19.78 -25.64
N TYR A 8 -5.63 20.67 -24.92
CA TYR A 8 -4.49 20.30 -24.09
C TYR A 8 -4.86 19.31 -22.98
N ARG A 9 -5.99 19.54 -22.28
CA ARG A 9 -6.49 18.62 -21.24
C ARG A 9 -6.84 17.25 -21.82
N GLN A 10 -7.51 17.22 -22.97
CA GLN A 10 -7.88 15.97 -23.66
C GLN A 10 -6.64 15.19 -24.13
N MET A 11 -5.63 15.89 -24.66
CA MET A 11 -4.37 15.27 -25.06
C MET A 11 -3.65 14.66 -23.86
N LYS A 12 -3.60 15.37 -22.72
CA LYS A 12 -3.00 14.87 -21.48
C LYS A 12 -3.75 13.65 -20.94
N ALA A 13 -5.08 13.67 -20.96
CA ALA A 13 -5.89 12.53 -20.55
C ALA A 13 -5.66 11.30 -21.45
N SER A 14 -5.58 11.52 -22.77
CA SER A 14 -5.29 10.46 -23.75
C SER A 14 -3.91 9.85 -23.55
N LYS A 15 -2.90 10.70 -23.32
CA LYS A 15 -1.54 10.24 -22.98
C LYS A 15 -1.55 9.38 -21.72
N ASN A 16 -2.22 9.83 -20.66
CA ASN A 16 -2.31 9.07 -19.42
C ASN A 16 -2.96 7.70 -19.66
N SER A 17 -4.01 7.62 -20.48
CA SER A 17 -4.66 6.35 -20.83
C SER A 17 -3.71 5.38 -21.56
N ILE A 18 -2.92 5.88 -22.52
CA ILE A 18 -1.94 5.07 -23.25
C ILE A 18 -0.83 4.59 -22.30
N ASP A 19 -0.30 5.48 -21.45
CA ASP A 19 0.75 5.14 -20.48
C ASP A 19 0.24 4.04 -19.52
N MET A 20 -1.03 4.13 -19.08
CA MET A 20 -1.69 3.12 -18.25
C MET A 20 -1.77 1.75 -18.93
N LEU A 21 -2.17 1.69 -20.20
CA LEU A 21 -2.19 0.44 -20.97
C LEU A 21 -0.78 -0.15 -21.13
N GLY A 22 0.23 0.70 -21.29
CA GLY A 22 1.64 0.28 -21.29
C GLY A 22 2.04 -0.39 -19.98
N PHE A 23 1.66 0.19 -18.83
CA PHE A 23 1.96 -0.40 -17.52
C PHE A 23 1.26 -1.76 -17.31
N VAL A 24 0.03 -1.93 -17.83
CA VAL A 24 -0.68 -3.22 -17.83
C VAL A 24 0.08 -4.25 -18.66
N ALA A 25 0.49 -3.88 -19.88
CA ALA A 25 1.24 -4.77 -20.76
C ALA A 25 2.60 -5.18 -20.14
N ASP A 26 3.33 -4.24 -19.55
CA ASP A 26 4.60 -4.50 -18.85
C ASP A 26 4.42 -5.48 -17.69
N ALA A 27 3.31 -5.39 -16.95
CA ALA A 27 3.00 -6.31 -15.84
C ALA A 27 2.62 -7.71 -16.32
N HIS A 28 1.91 -7.83 -17.45
CA HIS A 28 1.49 -9.12 -18.00
C HIS A 28 2.62 -9.85 -18.74
N CYS A 29 3.49 -9.12 -19.42
CA CYS A 29 4.49 -9.67 -20.33
C CYS A 29 5.93 -9.60 -19.80
N GLY A 30 6.17 -8.95 -18.65
CA GLY A 30 7.50 -8.71 -18.14
C GLY A 30 7.54 -8.33 -16.65
N ILE A 31 8.66 -7.76 -16.24
CA ILE A 31 8.82 -7.22 -14.88
C ILE A 31 8.25 -5.79 -14.88
N PRO A 32 7.15 -5.52 -14.15
CA PRO A 32 6.56 -4.19 -14.16
C PRO A 32 7.53 -3.16 -13.59
N THR A 33 7.86 -2.15 -14.40
CA THR A 33 8.78 -1.06 -14.01
C THR A 33 8.05 0.09 -13.31
N ARG A 34 6.73 0.19 -13.52
CA ARG A 34 5.83 1.15 -12.89
C ARG A 34 4.52 0.46 -12.48
N CYS A 35 3.84 1.03 -11.51
CA CYS A 35 2.49 0.60 -11.15
C CYS A 35 1.46 1.32 -12.03
N LEU A 36 0.28 0.70 -12.17
CA LEU A 36 -0.96 1.32 -12.65
C LEU A 36 -1.31 2.61 -11.89
N CYS A 37 -0.84 2.81 -10.66
CA CYS A 37 -0.98 4.09 -9.96
C CYS A 37 -0.13 5.23 -10.61
N GLY A 38 0.69 4.92 -11.62
CA GLY A 38 1.73 5.80 -12.19
C GLY A 38 2.99 5.92 -11.32
N GLY A 39 2.93 5.40 -10.11
CA GLY A 39 4.00 5.39 -9.13
C GLY A 39 5.12 4.41 -9.46
N ARG A 40 6.27 4.61 -8.81
CA ARG A 40 7.38 3.64 -8.85
C ARG A 40 6.98 2.38 -8.10
N ASN A 41 7.34 1.23 -8.67
CA ASN A 41 7.33 -0.03 -7.95
C ASN A 41 8.55 -0.08 -7.03
N ILE A 42 8.34 -0.51 -5.79
CA ILE A 42 9.41 -0.85 -4.86
C ILE A 42 9.75 -2.31 -5.11
N ASN A 43 11.03 -2.58 -5.32
CA ASN A 43 11.54 -3.93 -5.61
C ASN A 43 12.08 -4.51 -4.31
N GLU A 44 11.23 -5.27 -3.62
CA GLU A 44 11.63 -5.99 -2.42
C GLU A 44 12.01 -7.42 -2.79
N VAL A 45 13.15 -7.87 -2.28
CA VAL A 45 13.57 -9.27 -2.37
C VAL A 45 13.25 -9.89 -1.03
N SER A 46 12.46 -10.97 -1.02
CA SER A 46 12.25 -11.73 0.22
C SER A 46 13.60 -12.26 0.69
N ARG A 47 14.03 -11.77 1.85
CA ARG A 47 15.23 -12.25 2.55
C ARG A 47 14.93 -13.54 3.30
N ASP A 48 13.78 -13.57 3.97
CA ASP A 48 13.21 -14.70 4.72
C ASP A 48 11.67 -14.69 4.54
N PRO A 49 10.95 -15.79 4.84
CA PRO A 49 9.49 -15.80 4.88
C PRO A 49 9.00 -14.80 5.93
N ASN A 50 8.29 -13.74 5.50
CA ASN A 50 7.74 -12.74 6.44
C ASN A 50 6.73 -13.36 7.41
N TYR A 51 6.08 -14.45 7.00
CA TYR A 51 5.19 -15.26 7.83
C TYR A 51 5.50 -16.75 7.65
N PRO A 52 5.48 -17.56 8.74
CA PRO A 52 5.80 -18.98 8.68
C PRO A 52 4.88 -19.81 7.76
N THR A 53 3.68 -19.31 7.48
CA THR A 53 2.66 -19.98 6.66
C THR A 53 2.53 -19.38 5.25
N ASP A 54 3.36 -18.40 4.90
CA ASP A 54 3.24 -17.72 3.61
C ASP A 54 3.98 -18.50 2.52
N PHE A 55 3.25 -19.41 1.89
CA PHE A 55 3.74 -20.32 0.84
C PHE A 55 4.32 -19.61 -0.38
N ASP A 56 4.00 -18.33 -0.58
CA ASP A 56 4.47 -17.56 -1.73
C ASP A 56 5.82 -16.88 -1.51
N THR A 57 6.40 -16.96 -0.30
CA THR A 57 7.66 -16.29 0.10
C THR A 57 8.89 -17.22 0.04
N LEU A 58 9.17 -17.76 -1.15
CA LEU A 58 10.47 -18.42 -1.36
C LEU A 58 11.60 -17.37 -1.34
N PRO A 59 12.69 -17.60 -0.58
CA PRO A 59 13.84 -16.69 -0.53
C PRO A 59 14.36 -16.34 -1.93
N GLY A 60 14.60 -15.06 -2.19
CA GLY A 60 15.12 -14.57 -3.47
C GLY A 60 14.06 -14.22 -4.53
N ARG A 61 12.76 -14.43 -4.26
CA ARG A 61 11.69 -13.87 -5.11
C ARG A 61 11.60 -12.36 -4.98
N LYS A 62 11.32 -11.69 -6.11
CA LYS A 62 11.11 -10.24 -6.20
C LYS A 62 9.61 -9.95 -6.17
N TYR A 63 9.22 -9.02 -5.31
CA TYR A 63 7.85 -8.50 -5.24
C TYR A 63 7.88 -7.03 -5.66
N PHE A 64 6.81 -6.62 -6.34
CA PHE A 64 6.64 -5.25 -6.80
C PHE A 64 5.42 -4.66 -6.10
N THR A 65 5.67 -3.71 -5.20
CA THR A 65 4.61 -3.00 -4.46
C THR A 65 4.53 -1.55 -4.94
N CYS A 66 3.32 -1.00 -5.16
CA CYS A 66 3.15 0.44 -5.44
C CYS A 66 3.51 1.24 -4.18
N LYS A 67 4.37 2.24 -4.30
CA LYS A 67 4.75 3.14 -3.19
C LYS A 67 3.55 3.77 -2.49
N LYS A 68 2.51 4.15 -3.25
CA LYS A 68 1.28 4.72 -2.68
C LYS A 68 0.58 3.73 -1.74
N PHE A 69 0.56 2.44 -2.12
CA PHE A 69 -0.06 1.40 -1.31
C PHE A 69 0.71 1.18 -0.01
N GLU A 70 2.04 1.22 -0.02
CA GLU A 70 2.84 1.15 1.22
C GLU A 70 2.55 2.31 2.18
N GLU A 71 2.42 3.53 1.66
CA GLU A 71 2.09 4.72 2.47
C GLU A 71 0.70 4.56 3.13
N GLU A 72 -0.28 4.03 2.39
CA GLU A 72 -1.62 3.72 2.92
C GLU A 72 -1.57 2.62 4.00
N VAL A 73 -0.83 1.54 3.75
CA VAL A 73 -0.65 0.44 4.73
C VAL A 73 0.02 0.96 6.01
N GLU A 74 1.06 1.78 5.88
CA GLU A 74 1.77 2.37 7.02
C GLU A 74 0.85 3.29 7.85
N MET A 75 0.02 4.09 7.18
CA MET A 75 -0.99 4.91 7.84
C MET A 75 -2.00 4.05 8.63
N LEU A 76 -2.46 2.96 8.02
CA LEU A 76 -3.40 2.04 8.65
C LEU A 76 -2.79 1.31 9.85
N ARG A 77 -1.53 0.85 9.74
CA ARG A 77 -0.79 0.23 10.86
C ARG A 77 -0.72 1.15 12.08
N LYS A 78 -0.35 2.41 11.89
CA LYS A 78 -0.33 3.41 12.97
C LYS A 78 -1.68 3.58 13.66
N ARG A 79 -2.78 3.56 12.89
CA ARG A 79 -4.14 3.63 13.44
C ARG A 79 -4.48 2.39 14.26
N VAL A 80 -4.09 1.21 13.79
CA VAL A 80 -4.29 -0.04 14.52
C VAL A 80 -3.49 -0.05 15.82
N ASP A 81 -2.23 0.39 15.80
CA ASP A 81 -1.38 0.46 16.98
C ASP A 81 -1.94 1.43 18.03
N ALA A 82 -2.44 2.60 17.59
CA ALA A 82 -3.11 3.55 18.46
C ALA A 82 -4.38 2.96 19.09
N MET A 83 -5.25 2.31 18.30
CA MET A 83 -6.44 1.63 18.82
C MET A 83 -6.07 0.52 19.81
N ALA A 84 -5.01 -0.25 19.54
CA ALA A 84 -4.55 -1.31 20.44
C ALA A 84 -4.06 -0.75 21.79
N ALA A 85 -3.39 0.42 21.79
CA ALA A 85 -2.98 1.12 23.00
C ALA A 85 -4.18 1.61 23.81
N GLU A 86 -5.17 2.24 23.17
CA GLU A 86 -6.42 2.69 23.82
C GLU A 86 -7.20 1.50 24.43
N ILE A 87 -7.33 0.40 23.68
CA ILE A 87 -7.95 -0.83 24.19
C ILE A 87 -7.20 -1.36 25.41
N SER A 88 -5.87 -1.36 25.39
CA SER A 88 -5.05 -1.82 26.51
C SER A 88 -5.24 -0.95 27.76
N GLU A 89 -5.33 0.37 27.59
CA GLU A 89 -5.61 1.30 28.70
C GLU A 89 -7.02 1.11 29.27
N MET A 90 -8.04 1.00 28.40
CA MET A 90 -9.40 0.73 28.82
C MET A 90 -9.50 -0.60 29.56
N LYS A 91 -8.84 -1.64 29.04
CA LYS A 91 -8.79 -2.96 29.67
C LYS A 91 -8.15 -2.88 31.05
N TYR A 92 -7.01 -2.17 31.18
CA TYR A 92 -6.35 -1.96 32.46
C TYR A 92 -7.27 -1.28 33.49
N LYS A 93 -7.99 -0.22 33.10
CA LYS A 93 -8.96 0.49 33.96
C LYS A 93 -10.10 -0.42 34.41
N LEU A 94 -10.64 -1.26 33.52
CA LEU A 94 -11.71 -2.21 33.84
C LEU A 94 -11.26 -3.35 34.76
N THR A 95 -10.00 -3.78 34.65
CA THR A 95 -9.45 -4.87 35.47
C THR A 95 -8.81 -4.41 36.78
N ARG A 96 -8.74 -3.09 37.05
CA ARG A 96 -8.26 -2.59 38.34
C ARG A 96 -9.21 -3.05 39.46
N PRO A 97 -8.72 -3.77 40.49
CA PRO A 97 -9.53 -4.03 41.68
C PRO A 97 -9.90 -2.68 42.32
N ASN A 98 -11.17 -2.48 42.67
CA ASN A 98 -11.61 -1.32 43.45
C ASN A 98 -10.90 -1.33 44.81
N LEU A 99 -9.75 -0.67 44.92
CA LEU A 99 -9.18 -0.29 46.21
C LEU A 99 -10.00 0.88 46.75
N THR A 100 -11.04 0.54 47.51
CA THR A 100 -11.34 0.97 48.90
C THR A 100 -12.84 0.93 49.15
N THR A 101 -13.29 -0.21 49.69
CA THR A 101 -14.25 -0.21 50.79
C THR A 101 -13.45 0.04 52.08
N THR A 102 -14.08 0.70 53.05
CA THR A 102 -13.65 1.03 54.44
C THR A 102 -13.14 2.45 54.64
#